data_AF-A0A9X3RE85-F1
#
_entry.id   AF-A0A9X3RE85-F1
#
_cell.length_a   1.000
_cell.length_b   1.000
_cell.length_c   1.000
_cell.angle_alpha   90.00
_cell.angle_beta   90.00
_cell.angle_gamma   90.00
#
_symmetry.space_group_name_H-M   'P 1'
#
loop_
_entity.id
_entity.type
_entity.pdbx_description
1 polymer ?
#
loop_
_entity_poly.entity_id
_entity_poly.type
_entity_poly.pdbx_seq_one_letter_code
_entity_poly.pdbx_strand_id
1 'polypeptide(L)'
;MNTDYKCDVVINFTNGDVVIVVSGNGQTFSFRSGLGFMALPEFFLALTNLYKRETNKSKLDYHGNYDYYYFSSDGTYLQVERISPFTDETFYFIFNLKQYMMAVDKGFSKYLQHVQREKLLPAYKEEDEIINPLGNTVIKFYNDFSSVINN
;
A
#
# COMPACT_ATOMS: atom_id res chain seq x y z
N MET A 1 -4.20 9.54 -18.99
CA MET A 1 -5.57 9.07 -18.70
C MET A 1 -6.01 9.68 -17.38
N ASN A 2 -7.13 10.42 -17.37
CA ASN A 2 -7.72 10.91 -16.13
C ASN A 2 -8.56 9.76 -15.56
N THR A 3 -8.09 9.14 -14.50
CA THR A 3 -8.86 8.13 -13.77
C THR A 3 -9.52 8.83 -12.59
N ASP A 4 -10.74 8.44 -12.24
CA ASP A 4 -11.38 8.94 -11.02
C ASP A 4 -10.75 8.34 -9.75
N TYR A 5 -9.73 7.49 -9.93
CA TYR A 5 -9.00 6.86 -8.86
C TYR A 5 -8.05 7.85 -8.19
N LYS A 6 -8.12 7.90 -6.86
CA LYS A 6 -7.26 8.72 -6.01
C LYS A 6 -6.64 7.86 -4.93
N CYS A 7 -5.42 8.21 -4.57
CA CYS A 7 -4.70 7.58 -3.47
C CYS A 7 -4.12 8.66 -2.57
N ASP A 8 -4.39 8.55 -1.28
CA ASP A 8 -3.81 9.37 -0.23
C ASP A 8 -2.99 8.46 0.70
N VAL A 9 -1.79 8.93 1.06
CA VAL A 9 -0.82 8.18 1.86
C VAL A 9 -0.49 8.99 3.09
N VAL A 10 -0.54 8.34 4.25
CA VAL A 10 -0.13 8.91 5.54
C VAL A 10 0.78 7.89 6.22
N ILE A 11 1.96 8.33 6.62
CA ILE A 11 2.91 7.54 7.40
C ILE A 11 3.27 8.35 8.64
N ASN A 12 3.15 7.73 9.81
CA ASN A 12 3.58 8.29 11.07
C ASN A 12 4.97 7.75 11.41
N PHE A 13 6.00 8.59 11.25
CA PHE A 13 7.39 8.21 11.53
C PHE A 13 7.69 7.96 13.01
N THR A 14 6.82 8.39 13.94
CA THR A 14 7.03 8.19 15.38
C THR A 14 6.68 6.79 15.82
N ASN A 15 5.60 6.19 15.30
CA ASN A 15 5.14 4.87 15.71
C ASN A 15 5.17 3.83 14.58
N GLY A 16 5.46 4.23 13.35
CA GLY A 16 5.54 3.35 12.19
C GLY A 16 4.20 3.10 11.50
N ASP A 17 3.09 3.68 11.98
CA ASP A 17 1.77 3.45 11.39
C ASP A 17 1.72 3.96 9.94
N VAL A 18 1.04 3.19 9.10
CA VAL A 18 0.79 3.53 7.70
C VAL A 18 -0.69 3.41 7.37
N VAL A 19 -1.18 4.37 6.60
CA VAL A 19 -2.50 4.34 5.99
C VAL A 19 -2.39 4.70 4.51
N ILE A 20 -2.86 3.80 3.65
CA ILE A 20 -3.03 4.03 2.21
C ILE A 20 -4.52 3.98 1.92
N VAL A 21 -5.09 5.10 1.51
CA VAL A 21 -6.51 5.22 1.17
C VAL A 21 -6.64 5.29 -0.33
N VAL A 22 -7.31 4.31 -0.94
CA VAL A 22 -7.63 4.32 -2.37
C VAL A 22 -9.12 4.48 -2.56
N SER A 23 -9.51 5.49 -3.34
CA SER A 23 -10.89 5.74 -3.73
C SER A 23 -11.04 5.60 -5.23
N GLY A 24 -12.10 4.93 -5.70
CA GLY A 24 -12.40 4.70 -7.11
C GLY A 24 -13.69 3.89 -7.27
N ASN A 25 -14.38 4.04 -8.39
CA ASN A 25 -15.66 3.36 -8.67
C ASN A 25 -16.73 3.53 -7.56
N GLY A 26 -16.78 4.71 -6.92
CA GLY A 26 -17.73 5.01 -5.85
C GLY A 26 -17.42 4.29 -4.52
N GLN A 27 -16.28 3.61 -4.39
CA GLN A 27 -15.85 2.92 -3.18
C GLN A 27 -14.54 3.50 -2.67
N THR A 28 -14.31 3.39 -1.36
CA THR A 28 -13.07 3.78 -0.70
C THR A 28 -12.60 2.65 0.19
N PHE A 29 -11.37 2.19 -0.05
CA PHE A 29 -10.69 1.22 0.78
C PHE A 29 -9.50 1.89 1.49
N SER A 30 -9.23 1.47 2.72
CA SER A 30 -8.07 1.92 3.49
C SER A 30 -7.25 0.71 3.91
N PHE A 31 -6.08 0.54 3.31
CA PHE A 31 -5.06 -0.33 3.85
C PHE A 31 -4.43 0.38 5.05
N ARG A 32 -4.45 -0.28 6.21
CA ARG A 32 -3.89 0.25 7.45
C ARG A 32 -2.95 -0.79 8.03
N SER A 33 -1.83 -0.33 8.55
CA SER A 33 -0.90 -1.18 9.28
C SER A 33 -0.13 -0.41 10.35
N GLY A 34 0.28 -1.09 11.43
CA GLY A 34 1.08 -0.50 12.51
C GLY A 34 2.61 -0.57 12.28
N LEU A 35 3.09 -1.36 11.32
CA LEU A 35 4.52 -1.52 11.03
C LEU A 35 4.81 -1.24 9.56
N GLY A 36 4.88 0.05 9.21
CA GLY A 36 5.07 0.50 7.82
C GLY A 36 6.32 -0.05 7.15
N PHE A 37 7.44 -0.22 7.88
CA PHE A 37 8.68 -0.77 7.31
C PHE A 37 8.53 -2.24 6.86
N MET A 38 7.57 -2.98 7.42
CA MET A 38 7.26 -4.36 7.06
C MET A 38 6.09 -4.43 6.08
N ALA A 39 5.03 -3.69 6.37
CA ALA A 39 3.77 -3.75 5.65
C ALA A 39 3.82 -3.10 4.26
N LEU A 40 4.59 -2.02 4.07
CA LEU A 40 4.70 -1.38 2.76
C LEU A 40 5.41 -2.28 1.72
N PRO A 41 6.56 -2.92 2.04
CA PRO A 41 7.14 -3.92 1.15
C PRO A 41 6.17 -5.04 0.77
N GLU A 42 5.47 -5.62 1.76
CA GLU A 42 4.48 -6.68 1.52
C GLU A 42 3.33 -6.20 0.63
N PHE A 43 2.83 -4.99 0.87
CA PHE A 43 1.78 -4.37 0.07
C PHE A 43 2.20 -4.18 -1.39
N PHE A 44 3.38 -3.59 -1.63
CA PHE A 44 3.90 -3.40 -2.99
C PHE A 44 4.18 -4.73 -3.71
N LEU A 45 4.74 -5.70 -2.99
CA LEU A 45 5.00 -7.03 -3.52
C LEU A 45 3.70 -7.75 -3.91
N ALA A 46 2.69 -7.73 -3.04
CA ALA A 46 1.40 -8.35 -3.31
C ALA A 46 0.75 -7.78 -4.56
N LEU A 47 0.66 -6.44 -4.68
CA LEU A 47 0.10 -5.80 -5.87
C LEU A 47 0.90 -6.13 -7.14
N THR A 48 2.22 -6.15 -7.05
CA THR A 48 3.10 -6.50 -8.18
C THR A 48 2.84 -7.92 -8.66
N ASN A 49 2.80 -8.88 -7.75
CA ASN A 49 2.60 -10.30 -8.08
C ASN A 49 1.20 -10.55 -8.65
N LEU A 50 0.17 -9.86 -8.12
CA LEU A 50 -1.19 -9.92 -8.67
C LEU A 50 -1.26 -9.33 -10.09
N TYR A 51 -0.55 -8.25 -10.36
CA TYR A 51 -0.54 -7.61 -11.68
C TYR A 51 0.19 -8.45 -12.73
N LYS A 52 1.34 -9.00 -12.36
CA LYS A 52 2.12 -9.92 -13.22
C LYS A 52 1.46 -11.30 -13.35
N ARG A 53 0.40 -11.57 -12.59
CA ARG A 53 -0.29 -12.87 -12.52
C ARG A 53 0.62 -14.00 -12.01
N GLU A 54 1.61 -13.65 -11.19
CA GLU A 54 2.47 -14.61 -10.49
C GLU A 54 1.72 -15.26 -9.32
N THR A 55 0.72 -14.58 -8.78
CA THR A 55 -0.29 -15.12 -7.86
C THR A 55 -1.67 -14.55 -8.19
N ASN A 56 -2.73 -15.23 -7.76
CA ASN A 56 -4.10 -14.75 -7.83
C ASN A 56 -4.64 -14.25 -6.48
N LYS A 57 -3.94 -14.52 -5.37
CA LYS A 57 -4.33 -14.12 -4.01
C LYS A 57 -3.11 -13.87 -3.13
N SER A 58 -3.19 -12.84 -2.29
CA SER A 58 -2.19 -12.50 -1.29
C SER A 58 -2.87 -12.09 0.02
N LYS A 59 -2.33 -12.55 1.15
CA LYS A 59 -2.73 -12.11 2.48
C LYS A 59 -1.76 -11.02 2.93
N LEU A 60 -2.29 -9.92 3.46
CA LEU A 60 -1.52 -8.87 4.10
C LEU A 60 -2.02 -8.68 5.53
N ASP A 61 -1.12 -8.73 6.49
CA ASP A 61 -1.47 -8.52 7.89
C ASP A 61 -1.46 -7.01 8.22
N TYR A 62 -2.32 -6.60 9.17
CA TYR A 62 -2.28 -5.22 9.67
C TYR A 62 -1.00 -4.94 10.46
N HIS A 63 -0.34 -5.92 11.06
CA HIS A 63 0.87 -5.70 11.89
C HIS A 63 0.66 -4.60 12.96
N GLY A 64 -0.28 -4.81 13.88
CA GLY A 64 -0.65 -3.82 14.91
C GLY A 64 -2.00 -4.07 15.56
N ASN A 65 -2.83 -4.88 14.91
CA ASN A 65 -3.97 -5.59 15.48
C ASN A 65 -4.06 -6.98 14.80
N TYR A 66 -5.13 -7.73 15.08
CA TYR A 66 -5.38 -9.04 14.46
C TYR A 66 -6.13 -8.96 13.12
N ASP A 67 -6.44 -7.76 12.61
CA ASP A 67 -7.07 -7.61 11.30
C ASP A 67 -6.09 -8.03 10.20
N TYR A 68 -6.64 -8.54 9.10
CA TYR A 68 -5.87 -8.82 7.89
C TYR A 68 -6.71 -8.58 6.64
N TYR A 69 -6.01 -8.49 5.52
CA TYR A 69 -6.60 -8.23 4.22
C TYR A 69 -6.27 -9.38 3.27
N TYR A 70 -7.25 -9.78 2.46
CA TYR A 70 -6.97 -10.56 1.26
C TYR A 70 -7.10 -9.70 0.03
N PHE A 71 -6.05 -9.67 -0.77
CA PHE A 71 -6.06 -9.08 -2.10
C PHE A 71 -6.11 -10.23 -3.10
N SER A 72 -7.08 -10.22 -4.00
CA SER A 72 -7.20 -11.21 -5.07
C SER A 72 -7.49 -10.54 -6.40
N SER A 73 -7.07 -11.19 -7.49
CA SER A 73 -7.19 -10.61 -8.83
C SER A 73 -7.45 -11.67 -9.88
N ASP A 74 -8.30 -11.35 -10.86
CA ASP A 74 -8.49 -12.10 -12.10
C ASP A 74 -7.65 -11.56 -13.27
N GLY A 75 -6.80 -10.56 -13.00
CA GLY A 75 -5.97 -9.85 -13.97
C GLY A 75 -6.64 -8.61 -14.58
N THR A 76 -7.91 -8.35 -14.29
CA THR A 76 -8.64 -7.12 -14.68
C THR A 76 -9.14 -6.38 -13.45
N TYR A 77 -9.75 -7.11 -12.52
CA TYR A 77 -10.31 -6.60 -11.29
C TYR A 77 -9.48 -7.04 -10.10
N LEU A 78 -9.32 -6.12 -9.15
CA LEU A 78 -8.79 -6.37 -7.82
C LEU A 78 -9.98 -6.45 -6.85
N GLN A 79 -10.09 -7.57 -6.15
CA GLN A 79 -10.97 -7.73 -4.99
C GLN A 79 -10.13 -7.57 -3.72
N VAL A 80 -10.64 -6.79 -2.78
CA VAL A 80 -10.05 -6.64 -1.44
C VAL A 80 -11.07 -7.04 -0.39
N GLU A 81 -10.68 -7.98 0.45
CA GLU A 81 -11.44 -8.43 1.62
C GLU A 81 -10.72 -7.90 2.87
N ARG A 82 -11.42 -7.16 3.72
CA ARG A 82 -10.94 -6.84 5.07
C ARG A 82 -11.67 -7.72 6.06
N ILE A 83 -10.92 -8.47 6.86
CA ILE A 83 -11.46 -9.34 7.90
C ILE A 83 -11.04 -8.78 9.25
N SER A 84 -12.02 -8.51 10.11
CA SER A 84 -11.79 -8.13 11.50
C SER A 84 -12.22 -9.27 12.43
N PRO A 85 -11.27 -10.04 13.00
CA PRO A 85 -11.60 -11.24 13.78
C PRO A 85 -12.44 -10.99 15.04
N PHE A 86 -12.52 -9.73 15.50
CA PHE A 86 -13.24 -9.37 16.71
C PHE A 86 -14.70 -9.01 16.48
N THR A 87 -15.08 -8.72 15.24
CA THR A 87 -16.44 -8.28 14.89
C THR A 87 -17.17 -9.26 13.98
N ASP A 88 -16.47 -10.29 13.47
CA ASP A 88 -16.92 -11.18 12.39
C ASP A 88 -17.37 -10.42 11.12
N GLU A 89 -17.01 -9.15 10.99
CA GLU A 89 -17.32 -8.33 9.83
C GLU A 89 -16.29 -8.59 8.72
N THR A 90 -16.80 -8.88 7.53
CA THR A 90 -16.02 -8.94 6.30
C THR A 90 -16.50 -7.86 5.34
N PHE A 91 -15.59 -6.96 4.98
CA PHE A 91 -15.86 -5.89 4.01
C PHE A 91 -15.25 -6.26 2.66
N TYR A 92 -16.01 -6.05 1.58
CA TYR A 92 -15.62 -6.37 0.21
C TYR A 92 -15.52 -5.10 -0.63
N PHE A 93 -14.42 -4.96 -1.34
CA PHE A 93 -14.17 -3.86 -2.27
C PHE A 93 -13.74 -4.40 -3.62
N ILE A 94 -14.19 -3.77 -4.70
CA ILE A 94 -13.84 -4.17 -6.07
C ILE A 94 -13.33 -2.96 -6.84
N PHE A 95 -12.14 -3.10 -7.40
CA PHE A 95 -11.47 -2.07 -8.18
C PHE A 95 -11.01 -2.61 -9.53
N ASN A 96 -10.83 -1.74 -10.53
CA ASN A 96 -10.00 -2.09 -11.67
C ASN A 96 -8.54 -2.15 -11.22
N LEU A 97 -7.86 -3.28 -11.47
CA LEU A 97 -6.51 -3.56 -10.98
C LEU A 97 -5.50 -2.51 -11.48
N LYS A 98 -5.50 -2.22 -12.78
CA LYS A 98 -4.56 -1.28 -13.38
C LYS A 98 -4.76 0.14 -12.83
N GLN A 99 -6.02 0.61 -12.76
CA GLN A 99 -6.31 1.94 -12.23
C GLN A 99 -5.98 2.06 -10.74
N TYR A 100 -6.24 1.01 -9.95
CA TYR A 100 -5.86 0.96 -8.54
C TYR A 100 -4.34 1.11 -8.37
N MET A 101 -3.56 0.33 -9.11
CA MET A 101 -2.09 0.39 -9.05
C MET A 101 -1.53 1.74 -9.50
N MET A 102 -2.04 2.31 -10.59
CA MET A 102 -1.66 3.65 -11.04
C MET A 102 -1.96 4.71 -9.99
N ALA A 103 -3.09 4.58 -9.28
CA ALA A 103 -3.43 5.51 -8.20
C ALA A 103 -2.47 5.35 -7.03
N VAL A 104 -2.16 4.12 -6.61
CA VAL A 104 -1.16 3.84 -5.57
C VAL A 104 0.20 4.44 -5.95
N ASP A 105 0.70 4.19 -7.17
CA ASP A 105 1.97 4.74 -7.64
C ASP A 105 2.00 6.26 -7.58
N LYS A 106 0.98 6.91 -8.15
CA LYS A 106 0.87 8.37 -8.16
C LYS A 106 0.75 8.95 -6.74
N GLY A 107 -0.05 8.33 -5.88
CA GLY A 107 -0.27 8.75 -4.50
C GLY A 107 1.02 8.64 -3.68
N PHE A 108 1.71 7.51 -3.78
CA PHE A 108 2.95 7.28 -3.05
C PHE A 108 4.09 8.16 -3.57
N SER A 109 4.24 8.32 -4.89
CA SER A 109 5.20 9.26 -5.48
C SER A 109 4.99 10.69 -4.99
N LYS A 110 3.74 11.16 -4.99
CA LYS A 110 3.37 12.49 -4.49
C LYS A 110 3.71 12.64 -3.00
N TYR A 111 3.47 11.59 -2.21
CA TYR A 111 3.81 11.57 -0.79
C TYR A 111 5.33 11.68 -0.58
N LEU A 112 6.14 10.91 -1.31
CA LEU A 112 7.61 10.99 -1.24
C LEU A 112 8.12 12.40 -1.58
N GLN A 113 7.59 13.01 -2.65
CA GLN A 113 7.92 14.38 -3.04
C GLN A 113 7.56 15.39 -1.94
N HIS A 114 6.42 15.21 -1.28
CA HIS A 114 6.00 16.05 -0.17
C HIS A 114 6.94 15.92 1.03
N VAL A 115 7.24 14.69 1.46
CA VAL A 115 8.17 14.42 2.57
C VAL A 115 9.55 15.01 2.30
N GLN A 116 10.05 14.89 1.07
CA GLN A 116 11.32 15.48 0.67
C GLN A 116 11.29 17.02 0.70
N ARG A 117 10.25 17.64 0.11
CA ARG A 117 10.12 19.10 0.03
C ARG A 117 10.02 19.75 1.41
N GLU A 118 9.21 19.16 2.28
CA GLU A 118 8.97 19.67 3.63
C GLU A 118 10.06 19.25 4.64
N LYS A 119 11.08 18.48 4.19
CA LYS A 119 12.14 17.92 5.06
C LYS A 119 11.57 17.20 6.29
N LEU A 120 10.49 16.44 6.09
CA LEU A 120 9.77 15.75 7.17
C LEU A 120 10.45 14.44 7.59
N LEU A 121 11.50 14.03 6.89
CA LEU A 121 12.32 12.90 7.31
C LEU A 121 12.97 13.22 8.67
N PRO A 122 12.74 12.39 9.70
CA PRO A 122 13.48 12.44 10.95
C PRO A 122 15.00 12.56 10.74
N ALA A 123 15.71 13.16 11.69
CA ALA A 123 17.16 13.09 11.74
C ALA A 123 17.58 11.64 12.09
N TYR A 124 17.76 10.80 11.07
CA TYR A 124 18.04 9.38 11.23
C TYR A 124 19.50 9.10 11.59
N LYS A 125 19.71 8.08 12.41
CA LYS A 125 21.00 7.37 12.52
C LYS A 125 20.95 6.14 11.62
N GLU A 126 22.11 5.66 11.15
CA GLU A 126 22.21 4.45 10.31
C GLU A 126 21.53 3.22 10.94
N GLU A 127 21.47 3.16 12.27
CA GLU A 127 20.83 2.11 13.06
C GLU A 127 19.30 2.06 12.90
N ASP A 128 18.67 3.19 12.56
CA ASP A 128 17.21 3.32 12.43
C ASP A 128 16.69 2.92 11.04
N GLU A 129 17.59 2.60 10.09
CA GLU A 129 17.24 2.29 8.71
C GLU A 129 16.31 1.07 8.60
N ILE A 130 16.48 0.09 9.50
CA ILE A 130 15.72 -1.17 9.51
C ILE A 130 14.26 -0.96 9.90
N ILE A 131 13.98 0.00 10.80
CA ILE A 131 12.62 0.28 11.30
C ILE A 131 11.99 1.51 10.65
N ASN A 132 12.71 2.19 9.76
CA ASN A 132 12.22 3.35 9.04
C ASN A 132 11.11 2.94 8.05
N PRO A 133 9.89 3.48 8.17
CA PRO A 133 8.79 3.23 7.23
C PRO A 133 9.08 3.66 5.78
N LEU A 134 10.12 4.47 5.55
CA LEU A 134 10.65 4.82 4.23
C LEU A 134 12.14 4.42 4.08
N GLY A 135 12.58 3.39 4.78
CA GLY A 135 13.93 2.84 4.65
C GLY A 135 14.20 2.29 3.26
N ASN A 136 15.47 1.96 2.97
CA ASN A 136 15.91 1.53 1.65
C ASN A 136 15.14 0.31 1.11
N THR A 137 14.75 -0.62 1.99
CA THR A 137 13.90 -1.76 1.62
C THR A 137 12.56 -1.29 1.06
N VAL A 138 11.86 -0.38 1.75
CA VAL A 138 10.56 0.13 1.30
C VAL A 138 10.69 0.84 -0.04
N ILE A 139 11.70 1.70 -0.19
CA ILE A 139 11.96 2.43 -1.43
C ILE A 139 12.28 1.48 -2.58
N LYS A 140 13.05 0.42 -2.33
CA LYS A 140 13.33 -0.62 -3.34
C LYS A 140 12.04 -1.31 -3.81
N PHE A 141 11.22 -1.81 -2.89
CA PHE A 141 9.96 -2.47 -3.24
C PHE A 141 8.98 -1.53 -3.95
N TYR A 142 8.94 -0.25 -3.56
CA TYR A 142 8.16 0.75 -4.27
C TYR A 142 8.66 0.97 -5.71
N ASN A 143 9.98 1.09 -5.91
CA ASN A 143 10.56 1.27 -7.24
C ASN A 143 10.28 0.07 -8.15
N ASP A 144 10.43 -1.15 -7.60
CA ASP A 144 10.12 -2.39 -8.33
C ASP A 144 8.63 -2.41 -8.73
N PHE A 145 7.72 -2.06 -7.82
CA PHE A 145 6.29 -1.92 -8.10
C PHE A 145 6.00 -0.85 -9.16
N SER A 146 6.58 0.34 -9.03
CA SER A 146 6.36 1.46 -9.95
C SER A 146 6.86 1.14 -11.36
N SER A 147 7.98 0.43 -11.48
CA SER A 147 8.55 0.03 -12.77
C SER A 147 7.61 -0.86 -13.59
N VAL A 148 6.80 -1.68 -12.92
CA VAL A 148 5.90 -2.64 -13.57
C VAL A 148 4.65 -1.94 -14.15
N ILE A 149 4.28 -0.79 -13.59
CA ILE A 149 3.14 0.01 -14.05
C ILE A 149 3.52 0.90 -15.24
N ASN A 150 4.76 1.39 -15.23
CA ASN A 150 5.28 2.34 -16.21
C ASN A 150 5.97 1.69 -17.42
N ASN A 151 5.98 0.35 -17.50
CA ASN A 151 6.43 -0.43 -18.66
C ASN A 151 5.33 -0.66 -19.70
#